data_AF-A0A1Z9X7N5-F1
#
_entry.id   AF-A0A1Z9X7N5-F1
#
_cell.length_a   1.000
_cell.length_b   1.000
_cell.length_c   1.000
_cell.angle_alpha   90.00
_cell.angle_beta   90.00
_cell.angle_gamma   90.00
#
_symmetry.space_group_name_H-M   'P 1'
#
loop_
_entity.id
_entity.type
_entity.pdbx_description
1 polymer ?
#
loop_
_entity_poly.entity_id
_entity_poly.type
_entity_poly.pdbx_seq_one_letter_code
_entity_poly.pdbx_strand_id
1 'polypeptide(L)' 'MFTFSAVIYDGNKQSLVRHNCQTDSEFSAYLEARYGCYVCLWSNKELSENTLANVAATKKLQ' A
#
# COMPACT_ATOMS: atom_id res chain seq x y z
N MET A 1 -10.02 -4.13 -0.85
CA MET A 1 -9.19 -3.07 -0.25
C MET A 1 -7.90 -3.67 0.29
N PHE A 2 -6.78 -3.11 -0.15
CA PHE A 2 -5.44 -3.56 0.18
C PHE A 2 -4.66 -2.45 0.87
N THR A 3 -3.69 -2.84 1.68
CA THR A 3 -2.64 -1.96 2.17
C THR A 3 -1.44 -2.13 1.26
N PHE A 4 -1.07 -1.07 0.54
CA PHE A 4 0.14 -1.02 -0.25
C PHE A 4 1.27 -0.41 0.57
N SER A 5 2.45 -1.01 0.49
CA SER A 5 3.66 -0.51 1.13
C SER A 5 4.77 -0.38 0.11
N ALA A 6 5.58 0.67 0.19
CA ALA A 6 6.78 0.82 -0.62
C ALA A 6 7.91 1.47 0.16
N VAL A 7 9.14 0.99 -0.08
CA VAL A 7 10.35 1.71 0.28
C VAL A 7 10.78 2.48 -0.96
N ILE A 8 10.81 3.80 -0.84
CA ILE A 8 11.21 4.69 -1.93
C ILE A 8 12.44 5.50 -1.53
N TYR A 9 13.22 5.93 -2.52
CA TYR A 9 14.26 6.94 -2.38
C TYR A 9 13.89 8.17 -3.20
N ASP A 10 13.86 9.35 -2.57
CA ASP A 10 13.43 10.62 -3.18
C ASP A 10 14.61 11.49 -3.66
N GLY A 11 15.82 10.93 -3.72
CA GLY A 11 17.04 11.69 -4.01
C GLY A 11 17.74 12.27 -2.77
N ASN A 12 17.09 12.23 -1.60
CA ASN A 12 17.66 12.67 -0.34
C ASN A 12 17.70 11.52 0.68
N LYS A 13 16.58 10.83 0.89
CA LYS A 13 16.45 9.78 1.90
C LYS A 13 15.57 8.62 1.43
N GLN A 14 15.72 7.49 2.12
CA GLN A 14 14.78 6.39 1.99
C GLN A 14 13.59 6.59 2.92
N SER A 15 12.39 6.30 2.45
CA SER A 15 11.15 6.38 3.24
C SER A 15 10.27 5.17 3.01
N LEU A 16 9.70 4.63 4.10
CA LEU A 16 8.66 3.61 4.03
C LEU A 16 7.29 4.29 3.96
N VAL A 17 6.57 4.06 2.87
CA VAL A 17 5.25 4.62 2.58
C VAL A 17 4.23 3.51 2.71
N ARG A 18 3.11 3.79 3.37
CA ARG A 18 1.94 2.90 3.41
C ARG A 18 0.69 3.66 2.98
N HIS A 19 -0.13 3.04 2.15
CA HIS A 19 -1.36 3.64 1.66
C HIS A 19 -2.41 2.57 1.37
N ASN A 20 -3.67 2.83 1.74
CA ASN A 20 -4.75 1.90 1.49
C ASN A 20 -5.48 2.30 0.21
N CYS A 21 -5.47 1.43 -0.79
CA CYS A 21 -6.18 1.64 -2.05
C CYS A 21 -6.63 0.29 -2.65
N GLN A 22 -7.35 0.32 -3.76
CA GLN A 22 -7.90 -0.88 -4.38
C GLN A 22 -6.94 -1.49 -5.39
N THR A 23 -6.20 -0.63 -6.11
CA THR A 23 -5.36 -1.06 -7.23
C THR A 23 -3.93 -0.55 -7.12
N ASP A 24 -3.02 -1.25 -7.77
CA ASP A 24 -1.63 -0.87 -7.92
C ASP A 24 -1.50 0.48 -8.65
N SER A 25 -2.35 0.76 -9.64
CA SER A 25 -2.37 2.04 -10.37
C SER A 25 -2.72 3.23 -9.48
N GLU A 26 -3.69 3.08 -8.57
CA GLU A 26 -4.02 4.12 -7.58
C GLU A 26 -2.83 4.39 -6.64
N PHE A 27 -2.11 3.34 -6.25
CA PHE A 27 -0.93 3.50 -5.40
C PHE A 27 0.21 4.22 -6.12
N SER A 28 0.49 3.86 -7.37
CA SER A 28 1.48 4.54 -8.21
C SER A 28 1.13 6.01 -8.41
N ALA A 29 -0.14 6.32 -8.74
CA ALA A 29 -0.60 7.70 -8.90
C ALA A 29 -0.44 8.51 -7.60
N TYR A 30 -0.70 7.89 -6.45
CA TYR A 30 -0.46 8.51 -5.14
C TYR A 30 1.03 8.83 -4.90
N LEU A 31 1.93 7.90 -5.25
CA LEU A 31 3.38 8.12 -5.10
C LEU A 31 3.88 9.20 -6.05
N GLU A 32 3.45 9.19 -7.31
CA GLU A 32 3.78 10.22 -8.29
C GLU A 32 3.28 11.61 -7.85
N ALA A 33 2.04 11.71 -7.39
CA ALA A 33 1.48 12.98 -6.91
C ALA A 33 2.21 13.52 -5.67
N ARG A 34 2.71 12.64 -4.79
CA ARG A 34 3.34 13.03 -3.52
C ARG A 34 4.83 13.32 -3.64
N TYR A 35 5.55 12.54 -4.45
CA TYR A 35 7.01 12.58 -4.53
C TYR A 35 7.52 13.13 -5.86
N GLY A 36 6.69 13.14 -6.92
CA GLY A 36 7.04 13.62 -8.25
C GLY A 36 8.05 12.71 -8.97
N CYS A 37 9.26 12.62 -8.43
CA CYS A 37 10.33 11.75 -8.91
C CYS A 37 10.89 10.94 -7.73
N TYR A 38 10.86 9.62 -7.84
CA TYR A 38 11.37 8.72 -6.82
C TYR A 38 11.84 7.41 -7.46
N VAL A 39 12.73 6.69 -6.77
CA VAL A 39 13.08 5.31 -7.10
C VAL A 39 12.36 4.39 -6.14
N CYS A 40 11.54 3.47 -6.66
CA CYS A 40 10.94 2.41 -5.86
C CYS A 40 11.98 1.29 -5.65
N LEU A 41 12.41 1.09 -4.41
CA LEU A 41 13.40 0.08 -4.05
C LEU A 41 12.73 -1.26 -3.74
N TRP A 42 11.52 -1.21 -3.19
CA TRP A 42 10.72 -2.37 -2.84
C TRP A 42 9.25 -1.98 -2.72
N SER A 43 8.35 -2.88 -3.07
CA SER A 43 6.91 -2.70 -2.90
C SER A 43 6.23 -4.00 -2.48
N ASN A 44 5.14 -3.89 -1.72
CA ASN A 44 4.31 -5.00 -1.31
C ASN A 44 2.84 -4.61 -1.27
N LYS A 45 1.98 -5.62 -1.43
CA LYS A 45 0.53 -5.52 -1.46
C LYS A 45 -0.05 -6.56 -0.51
N GLU A 46 -0.72 -6.10 0.53
CA GLU A 46 -1.32 -6.96 1.54
C GLU A 46 -2.81 -6.70 1.64
N LEU A 47 -3.59 -7.71 2.03
CA LEU A 47 -4.99 -7.49 2.39
C LEU A 47 -5.05 -6.52 3.56
N SER A 48 -5.94 -5.52 3.48
CA SER A 48 -6.08 -4.59 4.60
C SER A 48 -6.57 -5.34 5.86
N GLU A 49 -6.12 -4.89 7.04
CA GLU A 49 -6.53 -5.47 8.32
C GLU A 49 -8.06 -5.55 8.46
N ASN A 50 -8.77 -4.54 7.98
CA ASN A 50 -10.23 -4.51 7.94
C ASN A 50 -10.81 -5.62 7.06
N THR A 51 -10.22 -5.86 5.88
CA THR A 51 -10.63 -6.97 5.01
C THR A 51 -10.41 -8.31 5.69
N LEU A 52 -9.26 -8.49 6.34
CA LEU A 52 -8.91 -9.72 7.07
C LEU A 52 -9.87 -9.96 8.25
N ALA A 53 -10.18 -8.92 9.02
CA ALA A 53 -11.14 -8.99 10.13
C ALA A 53 -12.54 -9.38 9.65
N ASN A 54 -13.00 -8.81 8.53
CA ASN A 54 -14.29 -9.16 7.94
C ASN A 54 -14.35 -10.62 7.47
N VAL A 55 -13.27 -11.13 6.85
CA VAL A 55 -13.17 -12.55 6.45
C VAL A 55 -13.16 -13.48 7.67
N ALA A 56 -12.50 -13.07 8.76
CA ALA A 56 -12.50 -13.84 10.00
C ALA A 56 -13.89 -13.85 10.67
N ALA A 57 -14.62 -12.73 10.63
CA ALA A 57 -15.96 -12.62 11.19
C ALA A 57 -16.98 -13.48 10.44
N THR A 58 -16.93 -13.52 9.10
CA THR A 58 -17.84 -14.36 8.30
C THR A 58 -17.59 -15.86 8.53
N LYS A 59 -16.35 -16.28 8.78
CA LYS A 59 -16.02 -17.68 9.12
C LYS A 59 -16.57 -18.14 10.48
N LYS A 60 -16.86 -17.25 11.43
CA LYS A 60 -17.40 -17.62 12.75
C LYS A 60 -18.92 -17.81 12.77
N LEU A 61 -19.60 -17.40 11.70
CA LEU A 61 -21.07 -17.42 11.57
C LEU A 61 -21.58 -18.64 10.77
N GLN A 62 -20.67 -19.46 10.23
CA GLN A 62 -20.98 -20.77 9.61
C GLN A 62 -20.69 -21.89 10.61
#